data_AF-A0A0U1RK23-F1
#
_entry.id   AF-A0A0U1RK23-F1
#
_cell.length_a   1.000
_cell.length_b   1.000
_cell.length_c   1.000
_cell.angle_alpha   90.00
_cell.angle_beta   90.00
_cell.angle_gamma   90.00
#
_symmetry.space_group_name_H-M   'P 1'
#
loop_
_entity.id
_entity.type
_entity.pdbx_description
1 polymer ?
#
loop_
_entity_poly.entity_id
_entity_poly.type
_entity_poly.pdbx_seq_one_letter_code
_entity_poly.pdbx_strand_id
1 'polypeptide(L)'
;MGRHFGRRRFLTVAAVAAAGAAVSFLPNPFAADDEKRNKDEKRNENVFFWKGVALGSGAELRLFGVDDRRAADLVNKVLAEVARLEKMFSLYREDSLISRLNRDGYLTSPPADFLELLSLCRDIHALTEGAFDPTVQALWKLYADYFAAHPDAETPPPQNSVDEALKRVGFGKVSFDDREIRFAEKGMGLSLNGIAQGYSGLTKTSTALPRLSSKRTIL
;
A
#
# COMPACT_ATOMS: atom_id res chain seq x y z
N MET A 1 23.16 10.46 -32.20
CA MET A 1 23.04 11.36 -31.03
C MET A 1 21.76 11.00 -30.26
N GLY A 2 21.81 9.96 -29.41
CA GLY A 2 20.65 9.47 -28.65
C GLY A 2 20.58 10.14 -27.28
N ARG A 3 19.48 10.85 -27.00
CA ARG A 3 19.25 11.47 -25.69
C ARG A 3 18.76 10.41 -24.71
N HIS A 4 19.60 10.09 -23.72
CA HIS A 4 19.21 9.39 -22.50
C HIS A 4 18.19 10.25 -21.72
N PHE A 5 16.98 9.73 -21.50
CA PHE A 5 16.04 10.32 -20.57
C PHE A 5 16.28 9.77 -19.16
N GLY A 6 16.83 10.60 -18.28
CA GLY A 6 16.97 10.31 -16.85
C GLY A 6 15.60 10.19 -16.17
N ARG A 7 15.37 9.08 -15.47
CA ARG A 7 14.17 8.81 -14.67
C ARG A 7 14.30 9.43 -13.29
N ARG A 8 14.00 10.73 -13.14
CA ARG A 8 13.61 11.34 -11.86
C ARG A 8 12.62 12.45 -12.14
N ARG A 9 11.33 12.20 -11.92
CA ARG A 9 10.32 13.25 -11.87
C ARG A 9 9.65 13.22 -10.50
N PHE A 10 9.87 14.30 -9.76
CA PHE A 10 9.04 14.73 -8.65
C PHE A 10 7.57 14.66 -9.08
N LEU A 11 6.76 13.90 -8.35
CA LEU A 11 5.36 13.70 -8.69
C LEU A 11 4.50 14.76 -7.99
N THR A 12 4.05 15.72 -8.78
CA THR A 12 2.91 16.57 -8.47
C THR A 12 1.65 15.70 -8.49
N VAL A 13 0.84 15.77 -7.42
CA VAL A 13 -0.47 15.13 -7.34
C VAL A 13 -1.41 15.82 -8.33
N ALA A 14 -1.92 15.08 -9.31
CA ALA A 14 -2.99 15.55 -10.19
C ALA A 14 -4.16 14.56 -10.12
N ALA A 15 -5.31 15.02 -9.64
CA ALA A 15 -6.56 14.27 -9.66
C ALA A 15 -7.38 14.72 -10.88
N VAL A 16 -7.87 13.77 -11.68
CA VAL A 16 -8.82 14.06 -12.76
C VAL A 16 -10.10 13.27 -12.46
N ALA A 17 -11.14 13.98 -12.05
CA ALA A 17 -12.50 13.45 -12.03
C ALA A 17 -13.08 13.59 -13.45
N ALA A 18 -13.21 12.49 -14.17
CA ALA A 18 -13.87 12.51 -15.47
C ALA A 18 -15.39 12.42 -15.25
N ALA A 19 -16.08 13.57 -15.36
CA ALA A 19 -17.53 13.59 -15.46
C ALA A 19 -17.95 13.12 -16.85
N GLY A 20 -18.71 12.04 -16.93
CA GLY A 20 -19.13 11.41 -18.19
C GLY A 20 -20.09 12.29 -18.99
N ALA A 21 -19.82 12.44 -20.29
CA ALA A 21 -20.74 13.02 -21.26
C ALA A 21 -20.97 12.04 -22.43
N ALA A 22 -22.25 11.82 -22.74
CA ALA A 22 -22.78 10.86 -23.70
C ALA A 22 -22.62 11.31 -25.16
N VAL A 23 -22.43 10.36 -26.08
CA VAL A 23 -22.73 10.55 -27.50
C VAL A 23 -23.32 9.27 -28.07
N SER A 24 -24.56 9.33 -28.57
CA SER A 24 -25.08 8.47 -29.65
C SER A 24 -26.39 9.06 -30.18
N PHE A 25 -26.32 9.72 -31.34
CA PHE A 25 -27.49 10.06 -32.15
C PHE A 25 -27.58 9.06 -33.31
N LEU A 26 -28.73 8.39 -33.46
CA LEU A 26 -29.46 8.06 -34.70
C LEU A 26 -30.67 7.14 -34.35
N PRO A 27 -31.88 7.36 -34.92
CA PRO A 27 -33.08 6.58 -34.58
C PRO A 27 -33.19 5.30 -35.43
N ASN A 28 -33.41 4.15 -34.79
CA ASN A 28 -33.70 2.88 -35.47
C ASN A 28 -35.23 2.63 -35.47
N PRO A 29 -35.89 2.30 -36.61
CA PRO A 29 -37.35 2.33 -36.75
C PRO A 29 -38.06 1.04 -36.32
N PHE A 30 -37.51 0.28 -35.36
CA PHE A 30 -38.08 -0.97 -34.84
C PHE A 30 -38.36 -0.88 -33.32
N ALA A 31 -39.02 0.20 -32.89
CA ALA A 31 -39.13 0.60 -31.48
C ALA A 31 -40.46 0.27 -30.78
N ALA A 32 -41.22 -0.75 -31.19
CA ALA A 32 -42.59 -0.93 -30.69
C ALA A 32 -42.84 -2.10 -29.71
N ASP A 33 -41.94 -3.08 -29.55
CA ASP A 33 -42.22 -4.27 -28.70
C ASP A 33 -41.22 -4.50 -27.54
N ASP A 34 -40.19 -3.67 -27.41
CA ASP A 34 -39.16 -3.78 -26.35
C ASP A 34 -39.48 -2.97 -25.07
N GLU A 35 -40.65 -2.34 -24.98
CA GLU A 35 -41.00 -1.41 -23.88
C GLU A 35 -41.35 -2.08 -22.55
N LYS A 36 -41.72 -3.37 -22.53
CA LYS A 36 -42.12 -4.06 -21.29
C LYS A 36 -41.07 -4.99 -20.68
N ARG A 37 -40.00 -5.32 -21.40
CA ARG A 37 -38.90 -6.14 -20.89
C ARG A 37 -37.67 -5.31 -20.45
N ASN A 38 -37.63 -4.03 -20.80
CA ASN A 38 -36.54 -3.09 -20.47
C ASN A 38 -36.71 -2.31 -19.16
N LYS A 39 -37.72 -2.60 -18.34
CA LYS A 39 -37.93 -1.87 -17.07
C LYS A 39 -37.10 -2.40 -15.89
N ASP A 40 -36.57 -3.62 -15.98
CA ASP A 40 -35.80 -4.25 -14.90
C ASP A 40 -34.27 -4.24 -15.13
N GLU A 41 -33.77 -3.80 -16.30
CA GLU A 41 -32.32 -3.86 -16.64
C GLU A 41 -31.60 -2.50 -16.74
N LYS A 42 -32.28 -1.36 -16.59
CA LYS A 42 -31.61 -0.07 -16.40
C LYS A 42 -31.43 0.27 -14.93
N ARG A 43 -30.76 -0.60 -14.17
CA ARG A 43 -30.10 -0.16 -12.94
C ARG A 43 -28.90 0.67 -13.41
N ASN A 44 -29.11 1.97 -13.55
CA ASN A 44 -28.02 2.95 -13.63
C ASN A 44 -27.19 2.74 -12.36
N GLU A 45 -26.19 1.86 -12.41
CA GLU A 45 -25.18 1.78 -11.38
C GLU A 45 -24.41 3.09 -11.53
N ASN A 46 -24.77 4.12 -10.75
CA ASN A 46 -23.96 5.31 -10.61
C ASN A 46 -22.61 4.83 -10.06
N VAL A 47 -21.63 4.70 -10.95
CA VAL A 47 -20.26 4.34 -10.63
C VAL A 47 -19.44 5.62 -10.63
N PHE A 48 -19.02 6.05 -9.45
CA PHE A 48 -18.02 7.09 -9.33
C PHE A 48 -16.63 6.47 -9.53
N PHE A 49 -15.83 7.10 -10.38
CA PHE A 49 -14.51 6.63 -10.76
C PHE A 49 -13.44 7.65 -10.36
N TRP A 50 -12.47 7.20 -9.56
CA TRP A 50 -11.27 7.96 -9.26
C TRP A 50 -10.04 7.23 -9.77
N LYS A 51 -9.11 7.97 -10.36
CA LYS A 51 -7.80 7.47 -10.77
C LYS A 51 -6.71 8.45 -10.34
N GLY A 52 -5.64 7.92 -9.78
CA GLY A 52 -4.53 8.73 -9.29
C GLY A 52 -3.32 7.87 -8.93
N VAL A 53 -2.53 8.36 -7.97
CA VAL A 53 -1.37 7.66 -7.43
C VAL A 53 -1.57 7.45 -5.93
N ALA A 54 -1.36 6.23 -5.46
CA ALA A 54 -1.38 5.84 -4.05
C ALA A 54 -0.29 4.79 -3.81
N LEU A 55 0.37 4.82 -2.64
CA LEU A 55 1.44 3.87 -2.28
C LEU A 55 2.60 3.83 -3.30
N GLY A 56 2.90 4.97 -3.94
CA GLY A 56 3.93 5.07 -4.98
C GLY A 56 3.57 4.45 -6.34
N SER A 57 2.34 3.96 -6.53
CA SER A 57 1.87 3.34 -7.79
C SER A 57 0.56 3.95 -8.29
N GLY A 58 0.27 3.79 -9.59
CA GLY A 58 -1.03 4.17 -10.14
C GLY A 58 -2.15 3.36 -9.47
N ALA A 59 -3.21 4.04 -9.06
CA ALA A 59 -4.33 3.45 -8.33
C ALA A 59 -5.66 3.90 -8.92
N GLU A 60 -6.67 3.06 -8.74
CA GLU A 60 -8.03 3.27 -9.22
C GLU A 60 -9.02 2.90 -8.12
N LEU A 61 -10.05 3.74 -7.93
CA LEU A 61 -11.14 3.48 -6.99
C LEU A 61 -12.47 3.60 -7.72
N ARG A 62 -13.31 2.57 -7.59
CA ARG A 62 -14.67 2.54 -8.11
C ARG A 62 -15.67 2.46 -6.96
N LEU A 63 -16.58 3.43 -6.89
CA LEU A 63 -17.62 3.47 -5.86
C LEU A 63 -18.98 3.32 -6.54
N PHE A 64 -19.76 2.33 -6.09
CA PHE A 64 -21.06 2.00 -6.68
C PHE A 64 -22.19 2.52 -5.79
N GLY A 65 -23.22 3.13 -6.39
CA GLY A 65 -24.46 3.49 -5.69
C GLY A 65 -24.34 4.66 -4.72
N VAL A 66 -23.35 5.54 -4.92
CA VAL A 66 -23.14 6.77 -4.15
C VAL A 66 -23.31 7.99 -5.05
N ASP A 67 -23.82 9.09 -4.51
CA ASP A 67 -23.83 10.38 -5.21
C ASP A 67 -22.43 11.01 -5.26
N ASP A 68 -22.22 11.93 -6.20
CA ASP A 68 -20.90 12.51 -6.49
C ASP A 68 -20.26 13.22 -5.29
N ARG A 69 -21.07 13.90 -4.46
CA ARG A 69 -20.54 14.62 -3.29
C ARG A 69 -20.03 13.63 -2.26
N ARG A 70 -20.84 12.62 -1.93
CA ARG A 70 -20.46 11.57 -1.00
C ARG A 70 -19.29 10.74 -1.51
N ALA A 71 -19.24 10.50 -2.83
CA ALA A 71 -18.13 9.80 -3.45
C ALA A 71 -16.81 10.59 -3.33
N ALA A 72 -16.83 11.89 -3.58
CA ALA A 72 -15.67 12.76 -3.39
C ALA A 72 -15.17 12.77 -1.93
N ASP A 73 -16.09 12.84 -0.96
CA ASP A 73 -15.73 12.78 0.46
C ASP A 73 -15.10 11.42 0.85
N LEU A 74 -15.63 10.32 0.33
CA LEU A 74 -15.08 8.98 0.56
C LEU A 74 -13.68 8.84 -0.04
N VAL A 75 -13.47 9.33 -1.26
CA VAL A 75 -12.15 9.35 -1.90
C VAL A 75 -11.16 10.13 -1.05
N ASN A 76 -11.51 11.33 -0.59
CA ASN A 76 -10.64 12.14 0.25
C ASN A 76 -10.26 11.43 1.55
N LYS A 77 -11.20 10.72 2.18
CA LYS A 77 -10.93 9.90 3.38
C LYS A 77 -9.97 8.75 3.09
N VAL A 78 -10.17 8.04 1.98
CA VAL A 78 -9.27 6.95 1.55
C VAL A 78 -7.87 7.50 1.29
N LEU A 79 -7.75 8.61 0.57
CA LEU A 79 -6.45 9.23 0.28
C LEU A 79 -5.74 9.73 1.54
N ALA A 80 -6.48 10.31 2.49
CA ALA A 80 -5.94 10.72 3.78
C ALA A 80 -5.40 9.51 4.56
N GLU A 81 -6.12 8.39 4.54
CA GLU A 81 -5.68 7.16 5.23
C GLU A 81 -4.45 6.55 4.55
N VAL A 82 -4.41 6.51 3.22
CA VAL A 82 -3.22 6.08 2.47
C VAL A 82 -2.01 6.95 2.84
N ALA A 83 -2.17 8.28 2.84
CA ALA A 83 -1.08 9.19 3.22
C ALA A 83 -0.62 8.98 4.67
N ARG A 84 -1.55 8.65 5.58
CA ARG A 84 -1.23 8.32 6.98
C ARG A 84 -0.44 7.02 7.08
N LEU A 85 -0.84 5.98 6.34
CA LEU A 85 -0.13 4.69 6.29
C LEU A 85 1.27 4.85 5.67
N GLU A 86 1.43 5.65 4.61
CA GLU A 86 2.74 5.93 4.03
C GLU A 86 3.69 6.60 5.03
N LYS A 87 3.19 7.54 5.84
CA LYS A 87 3.96 8.18 6.92
C LYS A 87 4.40 7.19 8.01
N MET A 88 3.73 6.06 8.18
CA MET A 88 4.12 5.06 9.18
C MET A 88 5.03 4.00 8.58
N PHE A 89 4.69 3.46 7.40
CA PHE A 89 5.20 2.17 6.93
C PHE A 89 5.99 2.22 5.62
N SER A 90 6.14 3.39 4.98
CA SER A 90 6.90 3.47 3.73
C SER A 90 8.41 3.45 3.98
N LEU A 91 9.09 2.41 3.49
CA LEU A 91 10.56 2.33 3.50
C LEU A 91 11.24 3.31 2.53
N TYR A 92 10.48 3.95 1.64
CA TYR A 92 10.99 4.89 0.65
C TYR A 92 10.93 6.34 1.13
N ARG A 93 10.18 6.59 2.21
CA ARG A 93 10.06 7.90 2.84
C ARG A 93 11.02 7.99 4.01
N GLU A 94 11.99 8.90 3.95
CA GLU A 94 12.97 9.10 5.03
C GLU A 94 12.32 9.59 6.34
N ASP A 95 11.18 10.29 6.22
CA ASP A 95 10.39 10.82 7.34
C ASP A 95 9.41 9.80 7.93
N SER A 96 9.30 8.59 7.36
CA SER A 96 8.36 7.59 7.89
C SER A 96 8.85 6.99 9.21
N LEU A 97 7.90 6.53 10.03
CA LEU A 97 8.23 5.91 11.32
C LEU A 97 9.11 4.67 11.17
N ILE A 98 8.82 3.80 10.20
CA ILE A 98 9.64 2.61 9.94
C ILE A 98 11.05 2.97 9.45
N SER A 99 11.20 3.99 8.61
CA SER A 99 12.52 4.44 8.15
C SER A 99 13.34 5.04 9.28
N ARG A 100 12.70 5.84 10.15
CA ARG A 100 13.33 6.36 11.37
C ARG A 100 13.76 5.25 12.30
N LEU A 101 12.89 4.29 12.57
CA LEU A 101 13.20 3.11 13.39
C LEU A 101 14.39 2.32 12.82
N ASN A 102 14.41 2.08 11.51
CA ASN A 102 15.48 1.35 10.85
C ASN A 102 16.83 2.08 10.85
N ARG A 103 16.81 3.41 10.77
CA ARG A 103 18.01 4.24 10.81
C ARG A 103 18.56 4.37 12.23
N ASP A 104 17.68 4.66 13.19
CA ASP A 104 18.06 5.05 14.54
C ASP A 104 18.16 3.84 15.50
N GLY A 105 17.54 2.71 15.12
CA GLY A 105 17.49 1.46 15.90
C GLY A 105 16.46 1.48 17.03
N TYR A 106 15.74 2.59 17.20
CA TYR A 106 14.66 2.73 18.15
C TYR A 106 13.63 3.77 17.67
N LEU A 107 12.41 3.69 18.22
CA LEU A 107 11.34 4.65 17.99
C LEU A 107 10.59 4.87 19.31
N THR A 108 10.56 6.11 19.80
CA THR A 108 9.83 6.49 21.01
C THR A 108 8.38 6.84 20.71
N SER A 109 7.49 6.61 21.68
CA SER A 109 6.06 6.86 21.60
C SER A 109 5.42 6.33 20.29
N PRO A 110 5.60 5.03 19.99
CA PRO A 110 5.05 4.46 18.76
C PRO A 110 3.52 4.55 18.75
N PRO A 111 2.89 4.92 17.62
CA PRO A 111 1.42 4.93 17.53
C PRO A 111 0.83 3.53 17.76
N ALA A 112 -0.37 3.47 18.34
CA ALA A 112 -1.06 2.22 18.62
C ALA A 112 -1.21 1.31 17.39
N ASP A 113 -1.52 1.89 16.22
CA ASP A 113 -1.58 1.16 14.95
C ASP A 113 -0.26 0.46 14.57
N PHE A 114 0.87 1.08 14.88
CA PHE A 114 2.19 0.49 14.61
C PHE A 114 2.40 -0.72 15.52
N LEU A 115 2.03 -0.60 16.80
CA LEU A 115 2.14 -1.69 17.78
C LEU A 115 1.18 -2.83 17.51
N GLU A 116 -0.05 -2.53 17.04
CA GLU A 116 -1.02 -3.53 16.60
C GLU A 116 -0.43 -4.33 15.42
N LEU A 117 0.12 -3.65 14.42
CA LEU A 117 0.75 -4.31 13.28
C LEU A 117 1.97 -5.14 13.69
N LEU A 118 2.83 -4.64 14.59
CA LEU A 118 3.95 -5.43 15.12
C LEU A 118 3.48 -6.65 15.93
N SER A 119 2.38 -6.53 16.66
CA SER A 119 1.78 -7.65 17.38
C SER A 119 1.29 -8.71 16.39
N LEU A 120 0.62 -8.30 15.31
CA LEU A 120 0.24 -9.23 14.23
C LEU A 120 1.46 -9.89 13.57
N CYS A 121 2.55 -9.13 13.36
CA CYS A 121 3.80 -9.70 12.83
C CYS A 121 4.37 -10.77 13.77
N ARG A 122 4.31 -10.54 15.08
CA ARG A 122 4.74 -11.51 16.11
C ARG A 122 3.95 -12.81 16.00
N ASP A 123 2.64 -12.71 15.88
CA ASP A 123 1.75 -13.87 15.80
C ASP A 123 2.03 -14.67 14.52
N ILE A 124 2.16 -14.00 13.37
CA ILE A 124 2.49 -14.66 12.09
C ILE A 124 3.89 -15.28 12.12
N HIS A 125 4.88 -14.58 12.70
CA HIS A 125 6.25 -15.11 12.86
C HIS A 125 6.24 -16.41 13.66
N ALA A 126 5.49 -16.45 14.77
CA ALA A 126 5.33 -17.64 15.59
C ALA A 126 4.60 -18.77 14.85
N LEU A 127 3.48 -18.46 14.18
CA LEU A 127 2.67 -19.42 13.42
C LEU A 127 3.42 -20.06 12.25
N THR A 128 4.38 -19.33 11.69
CA THR A 128 5.20 -19.80 10.55
C THR A 128 6.55 -20.35 10.98
N GLU A 129 6.80 -20.50 12.28
CA GLU A 129 8.07 -20.97 12.84
C GLU A 129 9.27 -20.18 12.30
N GLY A 130 9.08 -18.86 12.10
CA GLY A 130 10.11 -17.96 11.59
C GLY A 130 10.26 -17.91 10.06
N ALA A 131 9.48 -18.67 9.29
CA ALA A 131 9.50 -18.56 7.82
C ALA A 131 9.05 -17.16 7.35
N PHE A 132 8.14 -16.53 8.08
CA PHE A 132 7.91 -15.09 8.00
C PHE A 132 8.72 -14.39 9.10
N ASP A 133 9.67 -13.52 8.74
CA ASP A 133 10.36 -12.64 9.69
C ASP A 133 10.41 -11.21 9.15
N PRO A 134 9.75 -10.23 9.82
CA PRO A 134 9.74 -8.85 9.36
C PRO A 134 11.10 -8.17 9.51
N THR A 135 12.09 -8.77 10.20
CA THR A 135 13.45 -8.21 10.37
C THR A 135 14.40 -8.49 9.19
N VAL A 136 13.90 -9.15 8.13
CA VAL A 136 14.66 -9.45 6.91
C VAL A 136 15.15 -8.20 6.15
N GLN A 137 14.76 -7.00 6.57
CA GLN A 137 15.17 -5.75 5.94
C GLN A 137 16.69 -5.55 5.88
N ALA A 138 17.44 -6.04 6.88
CA ALA A 138 18.91 -5.96 6.86
C ALA A 138 19.51 -6.70 5.65
N LEU A 139 18.94 -7.87 5.33
CA LEU A 139 19.32 -8.67 4.16
C LEU A 139 18.89 -7.98 2.86
N TRP A 140 17.65 -7.47 2.79
CA TRP A 140 17.19 -6.70 1.64
C TRP A 140 18.07 -5.48 1.35
N LYS A 141 18.47 -4.75 2.39
CA LYS A 141 19.33 -3.58 2.25
C LYS A 141 20.70 -3.97 1.69
N LEU A 142 21.31 -5.06 2.17
CA LEU A 142 22.57 -5.58 1.62
C LEU A 142 22.46 -5.82 0.11
N TYR A 143 21.41 -6.54 -0.32
CA TYR A 143 21.21 -6.85 -1.73
C TYR A 143 20.97 -5.58 -2.55
N ALA A 144 20.12 -4.67 -2.07
CA ALA A 144 19.82 -3.42 -2.75
C ALA A 144 21.07 -2.54 -2.91
N ASP A 145 21.87 -2.37 -1.86
CA ASP A 145 23.11 -1.59 -1.89
C ASP A 145 24.14 -2.24 -2.84
N TYR A 146 24.26 -3.57 -2.81
CA TYR A 146 25.22 -4.30 -3.65
C TYR A 146 24.92 -4.13 -5.14
N PHE A 147 23.68 -4.35 -5.57
CA PHE A 147 23.30 -4.19 -6.98
C PHE A 147 23.25 -2.72 -7.43
N ALA A 148 23.01 -1.78 -6.52
CA ALA A 148 23.16 -0.37 -6.82
C ALA A 148 24.63 0.03 -7.08
N ALA A 149 25.56 -0.55 -6.32
CA ALA A 149 26.99 -0.33 -6.49
C ALA A 149 27.60 -1.13 -7.66
N HIS A 150 26.99 -2.25 -8.04
CA HIS A 150 27.43 -3.12 -9.13
C HIS A 150 26.26 -3.41 -10.10
N PRO A 151 25.89 -2.45 -10.97
CA PRO A 151 24.72 -2.57 -11.83
C PRO A 151 24.79 -3.75 -12.82
N ASP A 152 26.00 -4.16 -13.20
CA ASP A 152 26.26 -5.25 -14.14
C ASP A 152 26.58 -6.59 -13.43
N ALA A 153 26.43 -6.68 -12.11
CA ALA A 153 26.67 -7.91 -11.38
C ALA A 153 25.59 -8.95 -11.70
N GLU A 154 26.01 -10.10 -12.21
CA GLU A 154 25.14 -11.27 -12.44
C GLU A 154 25.07 -12.20 -11.22
N THR A 155 25.92 -11.97 -10.23
CA THR A 155 26.04 -12.80 -9.01
C THR A 155 25.58 -12.02 -7.77
N PRO A 156 25.06 -12.72 -6.74
CA PRO A 156 24.65 -12.09 -5.48
C PRO A 156 25.86 -11.52 -4.70
N PRO A 157 25.62 -10.75 -3.62
CA PRO A 157 26.67 -10.32 -2.72
C PRO A 157 27.52 -11.51 -2.22
N PRO A 158 28.80 -11.30 -1.92
CA PRO A 158 29.65 -12.33 -1.33
C PRO A 158 29.01 -13.00 -0.10
N GLN A 159 29.15 -14.33 0.00
CA GLN A 159 28.47 -15.12 1.03
C GLN A 159 28.78 -14.66 2.46
N ASN A 160 30.01 -14.25 2.73
CA ASN A 160 30.39 -13.67 4.03
C ASN A 160 29.57 -12.42 4.39
N SER A 161 29.23 -11.59 3.40
CA SER A 161 28.40 -10.40 3.62
C SER A 161 26.95 -10.78 3.92
N VAL A 162 26.46 -11.81 3.24
CA VAL A 162 25.12 -12.40 3.48
C VAL A 162 25.03 -12.97 4.89
N ASP A 163 26.03 -13.75 5.32
CA ASP A 163 26.08 -14.35 6.66
C ASP A 163 26.11 -13.28 7.76
N GLU A 164 26.87 -12.19 7.56
CA GLU A 164 26.88 -11.05 8.48
C GLU A 164 25.53 -10.31 8.53
N ALA A 165 24.81 -10.22 7.40
CA ALA A 165 23.48 -9.63 7.39
C ALA A 165 22.45 -10.54 8.09
N LEU A 166 22.55 -11.86 7.91
CA LEU A 166 21.67 -12.85 8.54
C LEU A 166 21.78 -12.83 10.07
N LYS A 167 22.96 -12.53 10.64
CA LYS A 167 23.10 -12.34 12.10
C LYS A 167 22.19 -11.22 12.64
N ARG A 168 21.80 -10.25 11.81
CA ARG A 168 20.91 -9.13 12.18
C ARG A 168 19.43 -9.44 11.94
N VAL A 169 19.11 -10.63 11.43
CA VAL A 169 17.74 -11.11 11.27
C VAL A 169 17.37 -11.92 12.51
N GLY A 170 16.17 -11.66 13.03
CA GLY A 170 15.57 -12.38 14.15
C GLY A 170 14.58 -11.48 14.90
N PHE A 171 13.29 -11.76 14.77
CA PHE A 171 12.24 -10.98 15.44
C PHE A 171 12.33 -11.02 16.98
N GLY A 172 12.89 -12.08 17.56
CA GLY A 172 13.18 -12.16 18.99
C GLY A 172 14.17 -11.11 19.51
N LYS A 173 14.87 -10.40 18.61
CA LYS A 173 15.78 -9.29 18.91
C LYS A 173 15.10 -7.92 18.85
N VAL A 174 13.77 -7.87 18.71
CA VAL A 174 12.96 -6.64 18.69
C VAL A 174 12.11 -6.57 19.95
N SER A 175 12.34 -5.57 20.80
CA SER A 175 11.48 -5.27 21.95
C SER A 175 10.54 -4.13 21.60
N PHE A 176 9.28 -4.23 22.00
CA PHE A 176 8.32 -3.14 21.81
C PHE A 176 7.24 -3.10 22.89
N ASP A 177 6.90 -1.89 23.31
CA ASP A 177 5.79 -1.54 24.20
C ASP A 177 5.19 -0.17 23.81
N ASP A 178 4.32 0.39 24.65
CA ASP A 178 3.69 1.69 24.43
C ASP A 178 4.65 2.89 24.54
N ARG A 179 5.86 2.68 25.06
CA ARG A 179 6.90 3.71 25.24
C ARG A 179 7.90 3.70 24.10
N GLU A 180 8.37 2.52 23.68
CA GLU A 180 9.33 2.42 22.59
C GLU A 180 9.29 1.10 21.81
N ILE A 181 9.82 1.15 20.59
CA ILE A 181 10.31 -0.01 19.84
C ILE A 181 11.82 0.10 19.79
N ARG A 182 12.55 -1.00 20.01
CA ARG A 182 14.02 -1.03 19.98
C ARG A 182 14.55 -2.33 19.39
N PHE A 183 15.65 -2.22 18.65
CA PHE A 183 16.46 -3.34 18.20
C PHE A 183 17.57 -3.65 19.20
N ALA A 184 17.82 -4.95 19.43
CA ALA A 184 18.92 -5.39 20.29
C ALA A 184 20.31 -5.09 19.68
N GLU A 185 20.39 -5.00 18.35
CA GLU A 185 21.65 -4.84 17.62
C GLU A 185 21.58 -3.71 16.58
N LYS A 186 22.71 -3.03 16.38
CA LYS A 186 22.84 -2.00 15.36
C LYS A 186 22.82 -2.63 13.95
N GLY A 187 22.08 -2.01 13.04
CA GLY A 187 21.99 -2.44 11.64
C GLY A 187 20.89 -3.48 11.38
N MET A 188 20.11 -3.83 12.39
CA MET A 188 18.80 -4.46 12.20
C MET A 188 17.86 -3.50 11.47
N GLY A 189 16.80 -4.05 10.87
CA GLY A 189 15.72 -3.25 10.30
C GLY A 189 14.46 -4.07 10.13
N LEU A 190 13.31 -3.41 10.14
CA LEU A 190 12.01 -4.00 9.86
C LEU A 190 11.53 -3.67 8.44
N SER A 191 10.86 -4.63 7.83
CA SER A 191 10.11 -4.50 6.58
C SER A 191 8.73 -5.07 6.79
N LEU A 192 7.73 -4.20 6.72
CA LEU A 192 6.33 -4.59 6.87
C LEU A 192 5.66 -4.84 5.52
N ASN A 193 6.41 -4.77 4.41
CA ASN A 193 5.87 -4.95 3.06
C ASN A 193 5.20 -6.32 2.85
N GLY A 194 5.67 -7.36 3.56
CA GLY A 194 5.08 -8.71 3.51
C GLY A 194 3.69 -8.84 4.16
N ILE A 195 3.29 -7.86 4.99
CA ILE A 195 1.95 -7.80 5.64
C ILE A 195 1.16 -6.57 5.18
N ALA A 196 1.83 -5.48 4.80
CA ALA A 196 1.20 -4.20 4.46
C ALA A 196 0.23 -4.29 3.27
N GLN A 197 0.46 -5.21 2.33
CA GLN A 197 -0.49 -5.49 1.23
C GLN A 197 -1.80 -6.11 1.76
N GLY A 198 -1.74 -6.91 2.84
CA GLY A 198 -2.93 -7.47 3.50
C GLY A 198 -3.59 -6.52 4.52
N TYR A 199 -2.80 -5.79 5.32
CA TYR A 199 -3.32 -4.88 6.35
C TYR A 199 -4.02 -3.65 5.75
N SER A 200 -3.50 -3.11 4.63
CA SER A 200 -4.16 -2.02 3.88
C SER A 200 -5.46 -2.49 3.20
N GLY A 201 -5.56 -3.78 2.88
CA GLY A 201 -6.69 -4.36 2.16
C GLY A 201 -7.86 -4.83 3.03
N LEU A 202 -7.62 -5.32 4.25
CA LEU A 202 -8.65 -6.01 5.04
C LEU A 202 -9.21 -5.21 6.23
N THR A 203 -8.44 -4.34 6.89
CA THR A 203 -8.78 -3.98 8.28
C THR A 203 -9.36 -2.57 8.47
N LYS A 204 -9.07 -1.59 7.59
CA LYS A 204 -9.52 -0.18 7.81
C LYS A 204 -10.53 0.36 6.80
N THR A 205 -10.60 -0.21 5.60
CA THR A 205 -11.67 0.09 4.63
C THR A 205 -13.04 -0.44 5.11
N SER A 206 -13.06 -1.58 5.81
CA SER A 206 -14.30 -2.16 6.38
C SER A 206 -14.91 -1.28 7.48
N THR A 207 -14.09 -0.64 8.32
CA THR A 207 -14.58 0.16 9.45
C THR A 207 -15.03 1.58 9.04
N ALA A 208 -14.48 2.12 7.95
CA ALA A 208 -14.89 3.41 7.40
C ALA A 208 -16.14 3.34 6.49
N LEU A 209 -16.52 2.14 6.02
CA LEU A 209 -17.74 1.88 5.28
C LEU A 209 -18.76 1.19 6.21
N PRO A 210 -19.75 1.91 6.76
CA PRO A 210 -20.81 1.24 7.53
C PRO A 210 -21.51 0.24 6.61
N ARG A 211 -21.48 -1.05 7.02
CA ARG A 211 -22.10 -2.24 6.41
C ARG A 211 -22.99 -1.93 5.19
N LEU A 212 -22.37 -1.78 4.03
CA LEU A 212 -23.07 -1.91 2.76
C LEU A 212 -23.15 -3.40 2.44
N SER A 213 -24.33 -3.95 2.69
CA SER A 213 -24.71 -5.28 2.22
C SER A 213 -24.39 -5.41 0.74
N SER A 214 -23.56 -6.41 0.43
CA SER A 214 -23.40 -7.01 -0.90
C SER A 214 -22.79 -6.12 -2.00
N LYS A 215 -21.47 -6.30 -2.23
CA LYS A 215 -20.83 -6.69 -3.51
C LYS A 215 -19.45 -6.02 -3.69
N ARG A 216 -18.43 -6.89 -3.69
CA ARG A 216 -17.09 -6.77 -4.30
C ARG A 216 -16.50 -5.36 -4.41
N THR A 217 -15.74 -4.98 -3.38
CA THR A 217 -14.62 -4.04 -3.52
C THR A 217 -13.42 -4.82 -4.05
N ILE A 218 -12.92 -4.45 -5.23
CA ILE A 218 -11.64 -4.94 -5.76
C ILE A 218 -10.68 -3.76 -5.63
N LEU A 219 -9.62 -3.95 -4.85
CA LEU A 219 -8.45 -3.05 -4.77
C LEU A 219 -7.48 -3.37 -5.91
#